data_AF-A0A6A4XSV4-F1
#
_entry.id   AF-A0A6A4XSV4-F1
#
_cell.length_a   1.000
_cell.length_b   1.000
_cell.length_c   1.000
_cell.angle_alpha   90.00
_cell.angle_beta   90.00
_cell.angle_gamma   90.00
#
_symmetry.space_group_name_H-M   'P 1'
#
loop_
_entity.id
_entity.type
_entity.pdbx_description
1 polymer ?
#
loop_
_entity_poly.entity_id
_entity_poly.type
_entity_poly.pdbx_seq_one_letter_code
_entity_poly.pdbx_strand_id
1 'polypeptide(L)'
;MVEMTLYCVVVGERKSFAVKISVDETVGILKKMIKGKIQHDGRADDLELYSIEGLIQNKDDQFVYNGTTIDMANCTLKFFGGKSKMGTRSLVSECLKDVNAPWKIHVLVDRPDEDSSKTYYQQRGRLIHDNCKDYCDSILNKVEEYYSMTNPLPFICVEGSSGVGKSQLAFALHSKRLYFYLLATPVGLEAQILYQNFASISGEFDEFVKLDDPTRKSEADILNTRSLFYEQGELWTYGFIRALLKYCSSENLVNGSMIHFANKTSLHVTKCTLEDVRETIA
;
A
#
# COMPACT_ATOMS: atom_id res chain seq x y z
N MET A 1 16.83 -36.70 -8.71
CA MET A 1 15.92 -35.55 -8.88
C MET A 1 16.69 -34.48 -9.62
N VAL A 2 16.23 -34.06 -10.79
CA VAL A 2 16.91 -32.99 -11.55
C VAL A 2 16.47 -31.66 -10.97
N GLU A 3 17.42 -30.87 -10.48
CA GLU A 3 17.20 -29.51 -9.99
C GLU A 3 17.64 -28.51 -11.05
N MET A 4 16.90 -27.42 -11.18
CA MET A 4 17.23 -26.28 -12.03
C MET A 4 17.30 -25.01 -11.19
N THR A 5 18.13 -24.06 -11.63
CA THR A 5 18.17 -22.70 -11.05
C THR A 5 17.44 -21.75 -11.99
N LEU A 6 16.34 -21.18 -11.50
CA LEU A 6 15.56 -20.18 -12.21
C LEU A 6 15.93 -18.78 -11.75
N TYR A 7 16.25 -17.92 -12.70
CA TYR A 7 16.38 -16.49 -12.43
C TYR A 7 15.04 -15.81 -12.65
N CYS A 8 14.55 -15.17 -11.60
CA CYS A 8 13.27 -14.49 -11.57
C CYS A 8 13.52 -12.98 -11.41
N VAL A 9 12.64 -12.16 -11.95
CA VAL A 9 12.62 -10.72 -11.69
C VAL A 9 11.17 -10.29 -11.48
N VAL A 10 10.95 -9.41 -10.50
CA VAL A 10 9.65 -8.79 -10.30
C VAL A 10 9.50 -7.61 -11.25
N VAL A 11 8.35 -7.50 -11.93
CA VAL A 11 8.03 -6.33 -12.74
C VAL A 11 8.10 -5.07 -11.88
N GLY A 12 8.83 -4.04 -12.33
CA GLY A 12 9.06 -2.82 -11.55
C GLY A 12 10.23 -2.89 -10.56
N GLU A 13 10.94 -4.02 -10.43
CA GLU A 13 12.11 -4.13 -9.55
C GLU A 13 13.43 -4.20 -10.31
N ARG A 14 14.48 -3.63 -9.72
CA ARG A 14 15.83 -3.56 -10.33
C ARG A 14 16.70 -4.79 -10.09
N LYS A 15 16.20 -5.80 -9.38
CA LYS A 15 17.01 -6.94 -8.95
C LYS A 15 16.38 -8.25 -9.40
N SER A 16 17.18 -9.07 -10.07
CA SER A 16 16.84 -10.48 -10.26
C SER A 16 17.25 -11.29 -9.03
N PHE A 17 16.64 -12.45 -8.86
CA PHE A 17 16.99 -13.39 -7.80
C PHE A 17 16.85 -14.82 -8.29
N ALA A 18 17.65 -15.71 -7.71
CA ALA A 18 17.67 -17.12 -8.06
C ALA A 18 16.73 -17.94 -7.16
N VAL A 19 16.01 -18.87 -7.77
CA VAL A 19 15.19 -19.90 -7.11
C VAL A 19 15.66 -21.27 -7.61
N LYS A 20 16.04 -22.15 -6.69
CA LYS A 20 16.34 -23.55 -7.01
C LYS A 20 15.06 -24.37 -6.87
N ILE A 21 14.70 -25.15 -7.87
CA ILE A 21 13.48 -25.94 -7.88
C ILE A 21 13.69 -27.22 -8.69
N SER A 22 12.98 -28.31 -8.35
CA SER A 22 13.00 -29.50 -9.18
C SER A 22 12.14 -29.32 -10.44
N VAL A 23 12.58 -29.93 -11.54
CA VAL A 23 11.92 -29.81 -12.85
C VAL A 23 10.51 -30.40 -12.89
N ASP A 24 10.24 -31.35 -12.00
CA ASP A 24 8.97 -32.06 -11.87
C ASP A 24 8.02 -31.36 -10.87
N GLU A 25 8.43 -30.23 -10.32
CA GLU A 25 7.58 -29.44 -9.41
C GLU A 25 6.61 -28.57 -10.17
N THR A 26 5.51 -28.21 -9.50
CA THR A 26 4.47 -27.35 -10.06
C THR A 26 4.83 -25.88 -9.96
N VAL A 27 4.26 -25.08 -10.86
CA VAL A 27 4.30 -23.61 -10.78
C VAL A 27 3.72 -23.09 -9.46
N GLY A 28 2.74 -23.78 -8.86
CA GLY A 28 2.23 -23.44 -7.53
C GLY A 28 3.29 -23.53 -6.42
N ILE A 29 4.20 -24.48 -6.51
CA ILE A 29 5.34 -24.58 -5.59
C ILE A 29 6.36 -23.48 -5.86
N LEU A 30 6.63 -23.20 -7.15
CA LEU A 30 7.48 -22.06 -7.54
C LEU A 30 6.96 -20.72 -6.98
N LYS A 31 5.64 -20.46 -7.06
CA LYS A 31 5.00 -19.27 -6.48
C LYS A 31 5.27 -19.15 -4.98
N LYS A 32 5.16 -20.25 -4.22
CA LYS A 32 5.44 -20.27 -2.78
C LYS A 32 6.90 -19.94 -2.47
N MET A 33 7.82 -20.48 -3.26
CA MET A 33 9.26 -20.21 -3.12
C MET A 33 9.60 -18.75 -3.44
N ILE A 34 9.04 -18.21 -4.53
CA ILE A 34 9.19 -16.81 -4.93
C ILE A 34 8.64 -15.89 -3.85
N LYS A 35 7.43 -16.15 -3.33
CA LYS A 35 6.84 -15.36 -2.24
C LYS A 35 7.80 -15.19 -1.06
N GLY A 36 8.48 -16.27 -0.67
CA GLY A 36 9.48 -16.24 0.40
C GLY A 36 10.72 -15.39 0.10
N LYS A 37 11.01 -15.09 -1.17
CA LYS A 37 12.13 -14.25 -1.60
C LYS A 37 11.79 -12.77 -1.73
N ILE A 38 10.56 -12.40 -2.07
CA ILE A 38 10.20 -11.04 -2.49
C ILE A 38 9.37 -10.24 -1.47
N GLN A 39 9.39 -10.63 -0.18
CA GLN A 39 8.60 -10.04 0.92
C GLN A 39 7.15 -9.70 0.51
N HIS A 40 6.48 -10.61 -0.21
CA HIS A 40 5.12 -10.39 -0.66
C HIS A 40 4.13 -10.97 0.37
N ASP A 41 3.35 -10.11 1.02
CA ASP A 41 2.40 -10.51 2.07
C ASP A 41 1.11 -11.16 1.54
N GLY A 42 0.85 -11.09 0.23
CA GLY A 42 -0.27 -11.77 -0.44
C GLY A 42 -0.13 -13.29 -0.48
N ARG A 43 -1.18 -14.02 -0.89
CA ARG A 43 -1.07 -15.47 -1.10
C ARG A 43 -0.11 -15.71 -2.26
N ALA A 44 0.61 -16.83 -2.21
CA ALA A 44 1.45 -17.24 -3.34
C ALA A 44 0.61 -17.33 -4.63
N ASP A 45 -0.67 -17.70 -4.50
CA ASP A 45 -1.62 -17.78 -5.62
C ASP A 45 -1.89 -16.43 -6.29
N ASP A 46 -1.71 -15.32 -5.58
CA ASP A 46 -1.93 -13.95 -6.07
C ASP A 46 -0.81 -13.50 -7.02
N LEU A 47 0.37 -14.12 -6.95
CA LEU A 47 1.45 -13.86 -7.89
C LEU A 47 1.09 -14.41 -9.26
N GLU A 48 1.25 -13.63 -10.31
CA GLU A 48 1.17 -14.13 -11.68
C GLU A 48 2.58 -14.35 -12.22
N LEU A 49 2.85 -15.58 -12.67
CA LEU A 49 4.16 -15.94 -13.23
C LEU A 49 4.04 -16.04 -14.74
N TYR A 50 5.01 -15.45 -15.43
CA TYR A 50 5.11 -15.50 -16.87
C TYR A 50 6.49 -16.01 -17.25
N SER A 51 6.56 -16.99 -18.15
CA SER A 51 7.81 -17.27 -18.85
C SER A 51 8.06 -16.16 -19.86
N ILE A 52 9.33 -15.82 -20.06
CA ILE A 52 9.74 -14.74 -20.96
C ILE A 52 10.91 -15.20 -21.83
N GLU A 53 10.83 -14.89 -23.11
CA GLU A 53 11.94 -15.07 -24.05
C GLU A 53 12.62 -13.74 -24.36
N GLY A 54 13.94 -13.78 -24.58
CA GLY A 54 14.71 -12.61 -24.97
C GLY A 54 15.04 -11.62 -23.85
N LEU A 55 14.66 -11.89 -22.60
CA LEU A 55 15.06 -11.11 -21.44
C LEU A 55 16.31 -11.72 -20.78
N ILE A 56 17.36 -10.92 -20.68
CA ILE A 56 18.62 -11.28 -20.02
C ILE A 56 19.05 -10.18 -19.05
N GLN A 57 19.91 -10.51 -18.11
CA GLN A 57 20.65 -9.55 -17.31
C GLN A 57 22.14 -9.66 -17.66
N ASN A 58 22.70 -8.64 -18.31
CA ASN A 58 24.06 -8.69 -18.84
C ASN A 58 25.12 -8.62 -17.72
N LYS A 59 26.41 -8.68 -18.10
CA LYS A 59 27.53 -8.64 -17.16
C LYS A 59 27.66 -7.32 -16.39
N ASP A 60 27.02 -6.26 -16.86
CA ASP A 60 26.99 -4.94 -16.23
C ASP A 60 25.72 -4.76 -15.37
N ASP A 61 25.06 -5.88 -15.01
CA ASP A 61 23.80 -5.96 -14.26
C ASP A 61 22.60 -5.23 -14.90
N GLN A 62 22.69 -4.86 -16.19
CA GLN A 62 21.61 -4.22 -16.92
C GLN A 62 20.65 -5.24 -17.51
N PHE A 63 19.35 -4.95 -17.43
CA PHE A 63 18.33 -5.74 -18.11
C PHE A 63 18.30 -5.41 -19.59
N VAL A 64 18.34 -6.44 -20.42
CA VAL A 64 18.28 -6.31 -21.88
C VAL A 64 17.16 -7.20 -22.40
N TYR A 65 16.22 -6.61 -23.12
CA TYR A 65 15.11 -7.30 -23.75
C TYR A 65 15.23 -7.21 -25.28
N ASN A 66 15.36 -8.36 -25.95
CA ASN A 66 15.52 -8.44 -27.41
C ASN A 66 16.61 -7.50 -27.96
N GLY A 67 17.74 -7.42 -27.26
CA GLY A 67 18.89 -6.60 -27.63
C GLY A 67 18.82 -5.13 -27.24
N THR A 68 17.73 -4.69 -26.60
CA THR A 68 17.57 -3.31 -26.11
C THR A 68 17.67 -3.26 -24.59
N THR A 69 18.52 -2.38 -24.06
CA THR A 69 18.61 -2.14 -22.61
C THR A 69 17.31 -1.51 -22.11
N ILE A 70 16.78 -2.05 -21.02
CA ILE A 70 15.52 -1.59 -20.41
C ILE A 70 15.74 -1.14 -18.96
N ASP A 71 15.01 -0.10 -18.57
CA ASP A 71 14.91 0.28 -17.16
C ASP A 71 13.78 -0.53 -16.51
N MET A 72 14.16 -1.65 -15.88
CA MET A 72 13.22 -2.59 -15.27
C MET A 72 12.34 -1.94 -14.20
N ALA A 73 12.81 -0.87 -13.54
CA ALA A 73 12.04 -0.18 -12.50
C ALA A 73 10.80 0.55 -13.03
N ASN A 74 10.88 1.03 -14.28
CA ASN A 74 9.81 1.77 -14.93
C ASN A 74 9.04 0.91 -15.95
N CYS A 75 9.33 -0.40 -16.02
CA CYS A 75 8.67 -1.31 -16.94
C CYS A 75 7.40 -1.89 -16.31
N THR A 76 6.33 -1.92 -17.10
CA THR A 76 5.10 -2.67 -16.78
C THR A 76 5.08 -3.99 -17.53
N LEU A 77 4.25 -4.95 -17.08
CA LEU A 77 4.11 -6.25 -17.74
C LEU A 77 3.72 -6.12 -19.23
N LYS A 78 3.00 -5.04 -19.59
CA LYS A 78 2.57 -4.74 -20.97
C LYS A 78 3.74 -4.52 -21.94
N PHE A 79 4.91 -4.12 -21.44
CA PHE A 79 6.12 -3.92 -22.24
C PHE A 79 6.59 -5.21 -22.93
N PHE A 80 6.39 -6.36 -22.28
CA PHE A 80 6.90 -7.64 -22.75
C PHE A 80 5.90 -8.34 -23.68
N GLY A 81 6.16 -8.32 -24.99
CA GLY A 81 5.30 -8.99 -25.98
C GLY A 81 5.44 -10.52 -26.00
N GLY A 82 6.65 -11.03 -25.77
CA GLY A 82 6.99 -12.47 -25.86
C GLY A 82 6.81 -13.26 -24.55
N LYS A 83 5.85 -12.88 -23.70
CA LYS A 83 5.60 -13.55 -22.42
C LYS A 83 4.48 -14.58 -22.51
N SER A 84 4.58 -15.68 -21.78
CA SER A 84 3.52 -16.70 -21.67
C SER A 84 3.14 -16.94 -20.22
N LYS A 85 1.84 -16.85 -19.90
CA LYS A 85 1.35 -17.04 -18.53
C LYS A 85 1.52 -18.50 -18.10
N MET A 86 2.10 -18.71 -16.93
CA MET A 86 2.34 -20.04 -16.35
C MET A 86 1.17 -20.45 -15.45
N GLY A 87 0.53 -21.57 -15.76
CA GLY A 87 -0.60 -22.09 -14.99
C GLY A 87 -0.14 -22.74 -13.67
N THR A 88 -0.85 -22.50 -12.57
CA THR A 88 -0.48 -23.01 -11.23
C THR A 88 -0.27 -24.53 -11.16
N ARG A 89 -1.03 -25.30 -11.95
CA ARG A 89 -0.94 -26.78 -11.98
C ARG A 89 0.06 -27.31 -13.01
N SER A 90 0.59 -26.46 -13.88
CA SER A 90 1.59 -26.85 -14.87
C SER A 90 2.89 -27.21 -14.19
N LEU A 91 3.64 -28.12 -14.80
CA LEU A 91 5.00 -28.40 -14.37
C LEU A 91 5.92 -27.27 -14.81
N VAL A 92 6.96 -26.99 -14.02
CA VAL A 92 7.96 -25.98 -14.37
C VAL A 92 8.66 -26.34 -15.69
N SER A 93 8.96 -27.61 -15.89
CA SER A 93 9.55 -28.15 -17.13
C SER A 93 8.68 -27.99 -18.37
N GLU A 94 7.35 -27.98 -18.24
CA GLU A 94 6.43 -27.74 -19.37
C GLU A 94 6.46 -26.26 -19.80
N CYS A 95 6.68 -25.36 -18.85
CA CYS A 95 6.64 -23.92 -19.06
C CYS A 95 8.00 -23.34 -19.50
N LEU A 96 9.11 -24.00 -19.17
CA LEU A 96 10.47 -23.50 -19.37
C LEU A 96 11.32 -24.54 -20.11
N LYS A 97 11.61 -24.28 -21.39
CA LYS A 97 12.34 -25.21 -22.27
C LYS A 97 13.86 -25.02 -22.23
N ASP A 98 14.32 -23.80 -22.01
CA ASP A 98 15.75 -23.43 -22.06
C ASP A 98 16.19 -22.82 -20.73
N VAL A 99 16.68 -23.66 -19.82
CA VAL A 99 17.13 -23.28 -18.46
C VAL A 99 18.65 -23.14 -18.31
N ASN A 100 19.40 -23.58 -19.32
CA ASN A 100 20.87 -23.63 -19.27
C ASN A 100 21.55 -22.43 -19.97
N ALA A 101 20.78 -21.42 -20.38
CA ALA A 101 21.34 -20.23 -20.99
C ALA A 101 21.91 -19.30 -19.90
N PRO A 102 23.21 -18.97 -19.94
CA PRO A 102 23.79 -18.04 -18.97
C PRO A 102 23.11 -16.67 -19.13
N TRP A 103 22.95 -15.95 -18.00
CA TRP A 103 22.39 -14.58 -17.95
C TRP A 103 20.90 -14.45 -18.30
N LYS A 104 20.21 -15.57 -18.57
CA LYS A 104 18.78 -15.55 -18.91
C LYS A 104 17.90 -15.30 -17.70
N ILE A 105 16.94 -14.39 -17.85
CA ILE A 105 15.81 -14.28 -16.94
C ILE A 105 14.72 -15.24 -17.42
N HIS A 106 14.29 -16.13 -16.53
CA HIS A 106 13.38 -17.22 -16.86
C HIS A 106 11.93 -16.84 -16.59
N VAL A 107 11.71 -16.11 -15.50
CA VAL A 107 10.38 -15.84 -14.97
C VAL A 107 10.24 -14.35 -14.68
N LEU A 108 9.22 -13.74 -15.29
CA LEU A 108 8.66 -12.47 -14.86
C LEU A 108 7.62 -12.75 -13.78
N VAL A 109 7.82 -12.12 -12.63
CA VAL A 109 6.86 -12.15 -11.52
C VAL A 109 6.06 -10.86 -11.60
N ASP A 110 4.80 -10.98 -11.97
CA ASP A 110 3.87 -9.88 -11.90
C ASP A 110 3.22 -9.90 -10.52
N ARG A 111 3.39 -8.81 -9.79
CA ARG A 111 2.55 -8.53 -8.63
C ARG A 111 1.27 -7.91 -9.17
N PRO A 112 0.10 -8.23 -8.60
CA PRO A 112 -1.07 -7.43 -8.87
C PRO A 112 -0.70 -5.94 -8.65
N ASP A 113 -0.80 -5.14 -9.73
CA ASP A 113 -0.58 -3.68 -9.90
C ASP A 113 -0.81 -2.84 -8.63
N GLU A 114 -0.15 -1.70 -8.48
CA GLU A 114 -0.36 -0.75 -7.36
C GLU A 114 -1.84 -0.35 -7.18
N ASP A 115 -2.54 -0.05 -8.28
CA ASP A 115 -3.98 0.22 -8.28
C ASP A 115 -4.82 -1.02 -7.90
N SER A 116 -4.31 -2.20 -8.26
CA SER A 116 -4.93 -3.47 -7.90
C SER A 116 -4.61 -3.88 -6.46
N SER A 117 -3.54 -3.36 -5.84
CA SER A 117 -3.18 -3.59 -4.44
C SER A 117 -4.18 -2.89 -3.53
N LYS A 118 -4.49 -1.61 -3.80
CA LYS A 118 -5.54 -0.87 -3.11
C LYS A 118 -6.88 -1.57 -3.29
N THR A 119 -7.22 -1.90 -4.53
CA THR A 119 -8.46 -2.64 -4.85
C THR A 119 -8.51 -3.98 -4.13
N TYR A 120 -7.39 -4.70 -4.04
CA TYR A 120 -7.26 -5.94 -3.29
C TYR A 120 -7.52 -5.72 -1.81
N TYR A 121 -6.87 -4.76 -1.16
CA TYR A 121 -7.10 -4.49 0.27
C TYR A 121 -8.54 -4.02 0.54
N GLN A 122 -9.14 -3.24 -0.36
CA GLN A 122 -10.56 -2.89 -0.29
C GLN A 122 -11.47 -4.11 -0.44
N GLN A 123 -11.18 -5.02 -1.37
CA GLN A 123 -11.92 -6.27 -1.53
C GLN A 123 -11.77 -7.19 -0.30
N ARG A 124 -10.56 -7.28 0.26
CA ARG A 124 -10.29 -8.02 1.50
C ARG A 124 -11.05 -7.41 2.68
N GLY A 125 -11.08 -6.08 2.76
CA GLY A 125 -11.89 -5.33 3.72
C GLY A 125 -13.37 -5.65 3.60
N ARG A 126 -13.92 -5.66 2.37
CA ARG A 126 -15.31 -6.07 2.11
C ARG A 126 -15.59 -7.50 2.56
N LEU A 127 -14.71 -8.44 2.23
CA LEU A 127 -14.85 -9.82 2.67
C LEU A 127 -14.83 -9.96 4.20
N ILE A 128 -13.99 -9.20 4.90
CA ILE A 128 -13.99 -9.19 6.37
C ILE A 128 -15.31 -8.62 6.89
N HIS A 129 -15.74 -7.49 6.34
CA HIS A 129 -17.01 -6.86 6.71
C HIS A 129 -18.18 -7.81 6.51
N ASP A 130 -18.30 -8.45 5.35
CA ASP A 130 -19.43 -9.33 5.03
C ASP A 130 -19.46 -10.59 5.92
N ASN A 131 -18.28 -11.15 6.21
CA ASN A 131 -18.17 -12.32 7.10
C ASN A 131 -18.37 -11.98 8.59
N CYS A 132 -18.10 -10.73 8.99
CA CYS A 132 -18.15 -10.27 10.38
C CYS A 132 -19.15 -9.11 10.56
N LYS A 133 -20.21 -9.08 9.76
CA LYS A 133 -21.08 -7.92 9.60
C LYS A 133 -21.62 -7.40 10.92
N ASP A 134 -22.17 -8.27 11.76
CA ASP A 134 -22.76 -7.88 13.05
C ASP A 134 -21.73 -7.19 13.97
N TYR A 135 -20.47 -7.66 13.96
CA TYR A 135 -19.38 -7.04 14.72
C TYR A 135 -18.97 -5.70 14.13
N CYS A 136 -18.80 -5.61 12.82
CA CYS A 136 -18.45 -4.37 12.13
C CYS A 136 -19.54 -3.31 12.34
N ASP A 137 -20.80 -3.67 12.15
CA ASP A 137 -21.96 -2.80 12.36
C ASP A 137 -22.05 -2.37 13.83
N SER A 138 -21.81 -3.27 14.80
CA SER A 138 -21.80 -2.89 16.22
C SER A 138 -20.72 -1.88 16.57
N ILE A 139 -19.50 -2.01 16.01
CA ILE A 139 -18.42 -1.05 16.21
C ILE A 139 -18.80 0.30 15.59
N LEU A 140 -19.24 0.29 14.33
CA LEU A 140 -19.62 1.50 13.60
C LEU A 140 -20.79 2.22 14.29
N ASN A 141 -21.83 1.50 14.70
CA ASN A 141 -22.97 2.09 15.41
C ASN A 141 -22.54 2.74 16.74
N LYS A 142 -21.60 2.12 17.46
CA LYS A 142 -21.09 2.68 18.71
C LYS A 142 -20.24 3.94 18.50
N VAL A 143 -19.46 3.97 17.42
CA VAL A 143 -18.74 5.18 16.96
C VAL A 143 -19.75 6.27 16.62
N GLU A 144 -20.77 5.96 15.82
CA GLU A 144 -21.83 6.92 15.47
C GLU A 144 -22.58 7.43 16.70
N GLU A 145 -22.93 6.57 17.66
CA GLU A 145 -23.57 6.96 18.91
C GLU A 145 -22.69 7.92 19.72
N TYR A 146 -21.40 7.59 19.90
CA TYR A 146 -20.46 8.40 20.66
C TYR A 146 -20.25 9.79 20.04
N TYR A 147 -20.23 9.86 18.70
CA TYR A 147 -20.06 11.09 17.94
C TYR A 147 -21.38 11.68 17.43
N SER A 148 -22.53 11.22 17.92
CA SER A 148 -23.87 11.72 17.53
C SER A 148 -24.20 13.08 18.14
N MET A 149 -23.52 13.45 19.23
CA MET A 149 -23.77 14.70 19.98
C MET A 149 -23.08 15.94 19.38
N THR A 150 -22.31 15.77 18.30
CA THR A 150 -21.61 16.84 17.58
C THR A 150 -21.77 16.63 16.08
N ASN A 151 -21.84 17.70 15.28
CA ASN A 151 -21.82 17.59 13.82
C ASN A 151 -20.79 16.53 13.41
N PRO A 152 -21.18 15.49 12.66
CA PRO A 152 -20.35 14.34 12.39
C PRO A 152 -18.94 14.74 11.96
N LEU A 153 -17.95 14.60 12.85
CA LEU A 153 -16.56 14.74 12.45
C LEU A 153 -16.32 13.78 11.29
N PRO A 154 -15.86 14.28 10.13
CA PRO A 154 -15.92 13.51 8.91
C PRO A 154 -14.85 12.43 8.84
N PHE A 155 -14.00 12.24 9.85
CA PHE A 155 -12.81 11.42 9.73
C PHE A 155 -12.58 10.45 10.89
N ILE A 156 -12.17 9.24 10.54
CA ILE A 156 -11.46 8.30 11.41
C ILE A 156 -10.00 8.32 10.95
N CYS A 157 -9.06 8.55 11.87
CA CYS A 157 -7.63 8.39 11.61
C CYS A 157 -7.21 7.00 12.11
N VAL A 158 -6.73 6.15 11.21
CA VAL A 158 -6.14 4.87 11.59
C VAL A 158 -4.63 4.96 11.46
N GLU A 159 -3.96 4.93 12.61
CA GLU A 159 -2.52 4.88 12.72
C GLU A 159 -2.01 3.46 12.38
N GLY A 160 -1.13 3.37 11.38
CA GLY A 160 -0.47 2.10 11.06
C GLY A 160 0.56 1.70 12.12
N SER A 161 0.33 0.59 12.82
CA SER A 161 1.39 -0.13 13.54
C SER A 161 1.31 -1.61 13.21
N SER A 162 2.47 -2.26 13.16
CA SER A 162 2.57 -3.67 12.76
C SER A 162 1.86 -4.61 13.75
N GLY A 163 1.20 -5.64 13.22
CA GLY A 163 0.84 -6.86 13.97
C GLY A 163 -0.49 -6.88 14.74
N VAL A 164 -1.25 -5.78 14.81
CA VAL A 164 -2.45 -5.70 15.68
C VAL A 164 -3.78 -5.57 14.93
N GLY A 165 -3.80 -5.73 13.61
CA GLY A 165 -5.05 -5.75 12.84
C GLY A 165 -5.60 -4.38 12.45
N LYS A 166 -4.87 -3.28 12.68
CA LYS A 166 -5.36 -1.90 12.42
C LYS A 166 -5.65 -1.63 10.96
N SER A 167 -4.78 -2.06 10.05
CA SER A 167 -5.03 -1.92 8.61
C SER A 167 -6.26 -2.74 8.20
N GLN A 168 -6.39 -3.97 8.69
CA GLN A 168 -7.55 -4.83 8.42
C GLN A 168 -8.84 -4.18 8.91
N LEU A 169 -8.83 -3.57 10.10
CA LEU A 169 -9.96 -2.78 10.60
C LEU A 169 -10.22 -1.58 9.68
N ALA A 170 -9.20 -0.78 9.33
CA ALA A 170 -9.35 0.37 8.44
C ALA A 170 -10.02 0.00 7.11
N PHE A 171 -9.60 -1.10 6.48
CA PHE A 171 -10.20 -1.56 5.22
C PHE A 171 -11.58 -2.21 5.41
N ALA A 172 -11.86 -2.79 6.57
CA ALA A 172 -13.19 -3.36 6.89
C ALA A 172 -14.22 -2.27 7.26
N LEU A 173 -13.75 -1.11 7.75
CA LEU A 173 -14.57 0.05 8.05
C LEU A 173 -15.11 0.68 6.75
N HIS A 174 -16.21 0.15 6.24
CA HIS A 174 -17.05 0.82 5.25
C HIS A 174 -17.95 1.83 5.96
N SER A 175 -17.31 2.77 6.66
CA SER A 175 -17.97 3.72 7.54
C SER A 175 -18.93 4.62 6.76
N LYS A 176 -19.95 5.19 7.42
CA LYS A 176 -20.83 6.21 6.80
C LYS A 176 -20.13 7.56 6.62
N ARG A 177 -18.93 7.70 7.18
CA ARG A 177 -18.07 8.89 7.17
C ARG A 177 -16.84 8.65 6.30
N LEU A 178 -16.20 9.74 5.89
CA LEU A 178 -14.89 9.65 5.28
C LEU A 178 -13.88 9.17 6.33
N TYR A 179 -12.75 8.64 5.88
CA TYR A 179 -11.68 8.28 6.80
C TYR A 179 -10.34 8.30 6.09
N PHE A 180 -9.31 8.62 6.86
CA PHE A 180 -7.93 8.71 6.41
C PHE A 180 -7.11 7.62 7.09
N TYR A 181 -6.29 6.96 6.29
CA TYR A 181 -5.28 6.05 6.78
C TYR A 181 -3.94 6.77 6.77
N LEU A 182 -3.46 7.16 7.96
CA LEU A 182 -2.22 7.92 8.13
C LEU A 182 -1.16 7.04 8.79
N LEU A 183 0.05 7.09 8.25
CA LEU A 183 1.18 6.36 8.76
C LEU A 183 1.99 7.26 9.68
N ALA A 184 2.18 6.84 10.93
CA ALA A 184 2.96 7.58 11.92
C ALA A 184 4.47 7.53 11.64
N THR A 185 4.92 6.59 10.81
CA THR A 185 6.33 6.43 10.43
C THR A 185 6.53 6.77 8.95
N PRO A 186 7.62 7.46 8.60
CA PRO A 186 7.99 7.68 7.21
C PRO A 186 8.04 6.38 6.41
N VAL A 187 7.45 6.41 5.23
CA VAL A 187 7.38 5.26 4.33
C VAL A 187 8.65 5.23 3.48
N GLY A 188 9.51 4.24 3.73
CA GLY A 188 10.71 4.00 2.92
C GLY A 188 10.40 3.28 1.60
N LEU A 189 11.38 3.25 0.69
CA LEU A 189 11.27 2.55 -0.61
C LEU A 189 11.04 1.03 -0.47
N GLU A 190 11.46 0.45 0.66
CA GLU A 190 11.29 -0.97 0.98
C GLU A 190 9.99 -1.25 1.75
N ALA A 191 9.16 -0.23 2.00
CA ALA A 191 7.90 -0.41 2.71
C ALA A 191 6.89 -1.18 1.84
N GLN A 192 5.94 -1.86 2.50
CA GLN A 192 4.86 -2.56 1.80
C GLN A 192 4.13 -1.62 0.83
N ILE A 193 3.80 -2.11 -0.37
CA ILE A 193 3.07 -1.33 -1.40
C ILE A 193 1.81 -0.68 -0.83
N LEU A 194 1.12 -1.38 0.09
CA LEU A 194 -0.01 -0.83 0.84
C LEU A 194 0.31 0.52 1.48
N TYR A 195 1.45 0.61 2.16
CA TYR A 195 1.88 1.82 2.85
C TYR A 195 2.39 2.89 1.88
N GLN A 196 2.97 2.48 0.76
CA GLN A 196 3.37 3.39 -0.32
C GLN A 196 2.17 4.18 -0.85
N ASN A 197 0.99 3.56 -0.94
CA ASN A 197 -0.26 4.22 -1.35
C ASN A 197 -0.72 5.37 -0.41
N PHE A 198 -0.21 5.42 0.83
CA PHE A 198 -0.53 6.48 1.79
C PHE A 198 0.68 7.34 2.15
N ALA A 199 1.83 7.11 1.51
CA ALA A 199 3.06 7.83 1.79
C ALA A 199 2.93 9.34 1.55
N SER A 200 2.22 9.74 0.49
CA SER A 200 2.04 11.16 0.16
C SER A 200 1.29 11.91 1.27
N ILE A 201 0.07 11.47 1.60
CA ILE A 201 -0.75 12.16 2.61
C ILE A 201 -0.16 12.07 4.02
N SER A 202 0.46 10.93 4.35
CA SER A 202 1.12 10.74 5.65
C SER A 202 2.37 11.61 5.77
N GLY A 203 3.12 11.76 4.68
CA GLY A 203 4.30 12.63 4.62
C GLY A 203 3.95 14.10 4.81
N GLU A 204 2.89 14.59 4.15
CA GLU A 204 2.45 15.97 4.38
C GLU A 204 1.98 16.19 5.83
N PHE A 205 1.21 15.25 6.39
CA PHE A 205 0.80 15.35 7.78
C PHE A 205 1.98 15.42 8.74
N ASP A 206 2.99 14.55 8.56
CA ASP A 206 4.22 14.54 9.35
C ASP A 206 5.01 15.85 9.23
N GLU A 207 5.07 16.46 8.04
CA GLU A 207 5.68 17.78 7.85
C GLU A 207 5.00 18.85 8.72
N PHE A 208 3.67 18.91 8.76
CA PHE A 208 2.95 19.89 9.58
C PHE A 208 3.03 19.59 11.08
N VAL A 209 3.05 18.32 11.49
CA VAL A 209 3.27 17.94 12.90
C VAL A 209 4.66 18.41 13.36
N LYS A 210 5.70 18.29 12.53
CA LYS A 210 7.05 18.79 12.85
C LYS A 210 7.09 20.30 13.02
N LEU A 211 6.30 21.06 12.27
CA LEU A 211 6.23 22.52 12.41
C LEU A 211 5.58 22.97 13.73
N ASP A 212 4.74 22.14 14.34
CA ASP A 212 4.17 22.39 15.67
C ASP A 212 5.12 22.04 16.82
N ASP A 213 6.22 21.35 16.50
CA ASP A 213 7.31 21.00 17.42
C ASP A 213 6.84 20.39 18.76
N PRO A 214 6.06 19.30 18.72
CA PRO A 214 5.52 18.66 19.93
C PRO A 214 6.63 18.14 20.85
N THR A 215 7.82 17.86 20.33
CA THR A 215 8.97 17.36 21.10
C THR A 215 9.51 18.34 22.15
N ARG A 216 9.19 19.63 22.02
CA ARG A 216 9.54 20.66 23.02
C ARG A 216 8.51 20.80 24.14
N LYS A 217 7.40 20.04 24.10
CA LYS A 217 6.35 20.05 25.12
C LYS A 217 6.51 18.88 26.06
N SER A 218 5.89 18.98 27.23
CA SER A 218 5.87 17.86 28.16
C SER A 218 5.02 16.72 27.59
N GLU A 219 5.39 15.48 27.90
CA GLU A 219 4.59 14.31 27.52
C GLU A 219 3.16 14.41 28.05
N ALA A 220 2.98 14.95 29.26
CA ALA A 220 1.66 15.18 29.84
C ALA A 220 0.80 16.17 29.01
N ASP A 221 1.41 17.21 28.44
CA ASP A 221 0.70 18.16 27.58
C ASP A 221 0.35 17.56 26.23
N ILE A 222 1.24 16.75 25.65
CA ILE A 222 1.03 16.11 24.34
C ILE A 222 0.00 14.97 24.42
N LEU A 223 -0.01 14.19 25.51
CA LEU A 223 -0.96 13.09 25.67
C LEU A 223 -2.34 13.54 26.15
N ASN A 224 -2.46 14.77 26.66
CA ASN A 224 -3.73 15.34 27.11
C ASN A 224 -4.31 16.26 26.04
N THR A 225 -5.35 15.82 25.34
CA THR A 225 -6.05 16.62 24.32
C THR A 225 -6.74 17.88 24.87
N ARG A 226 -6.80 18.04 26.20
CA ARG A 226 -7.30 19.24 26.90
C ARG A 226 -6.18 20.11 27.47
N SER A 227 -4.94 19.87 27.07
CA SER A 227 -3.83 20.74 27.47
C SER A 227 -3.92 22.09 26.75
N LEU A 228 -3.25 23.10 27.30
CA LEU A 228 -3.16 24.43 26.69
C LEU A 228 -2.55 24.37 25.28
N PHE A 229 -1.71 23.36 25.00
CA PHE A 229 -1.13 23.14 23.68
C PHE A 229 -2.21 22.91 22.61
N TYR A 230 -3.25 22.14 22.92
CA TYR A 230 -4.34 21.85 21.99
C TYR A 230 -5.51 22.83 22.10
N GLU A 231 -5.88 23.27 23.31
CA GLU A 231 -7.06 24.11 23.51
C GLU A 231 -6.84 25.58 23.10
N GLN A 232 -5.64 26.11 23.31
CA GLN A 232 -5.32 27.52 23.05
C GLN A 232 -4.25 27.71 21.99
N GLY A 233 -3.63 26.61 21.54
CA GLY A 233 -2.60 26.65 20.52
C GLY A 233 -3.17 26.92 19.12
N GLU A 234 -2.54 27.85 18.41
CA GLU A 234 -2.59 27.84 16.95
C GLU A 234 -1.62 26.78 16.46
N LEU A 235 -2.11 25.80 15.69
CA LEU A 235 -1.35 24.64 15.22
C LEU A 235 -1.39 24.52 13.69
N TRP A 236 -0.27 24.13 13.09
CA TRP A 236 -0.16 23.75 11.69
C TRP A 236 -0.95 22.47 11.41
N THR A 237 -0.96 21.55 12.38
CA THR A 237 -1.77 20.32 12.34
C THR A 237 -3.26 20.64 12.24
N TYR A 238 -3.76 21.65 12.96
CA TYR A 238 -5.14 22.15 12.80
C TYR A 238 -5.37 22.73 11.42
N GLY A 239 -4.43 23.52 10.92
CA GLY A 239 -4.46 24.05 9.55
C GLY A 239 -4.59 22.96 8.50
N PHE A 240 -3.81 21.88 8.64
CA PHE A 240 -3.83 20.74 7.74
C PHE A 240 -5.17 20.00 7.79
N ILE A 241 -5.69 19.71 8.99
CA ILE A 241 -7.01 19.11 9.16
C ILE A 241 -8.09 19.98 8.52
N ARG A 242 -8.03 21.31 8.70
CA ARG A 242 -8.94 22.27 8.07
C ARG A 242 -8.86 22.26 6.54
N ALA A 243 -7.65 22.19 5.98
CA ALA A 243 -7.47 22.10 4.54
C ALA A 243 -8.03 20.79 3.98
N LEU A 244 -7.83 19.66 4.69
CA LEU A 244 -8.42 18.37 4.35
C LEU A 244 -9.94 18.41 4.38
N LEU A 245 -10.55 19.04 5.39
CA LEU A 245 -12.01 19.23 5.47
C LEU A 245 -12.54 19.95 4.22
N LYS A 246 -11.91 21.07 3.86
CA LYS A 246 -12.30 21.86 2.68
C LYS A 246 -12.17 21.05 1.39
N TYR A 247 -11.06 20.31 1.24
CA TYR A 247 -10.83 19.43 0.09
C TYR A 247 -11.94 18.37 -0.03
N CYS A 248 -12.31 17.72 1.09
CA CYS A 248 -13.36 16.71 1.11
C CYS A 248 -14.73 17.28 0.70
N SER A 249 -15.06 18.48 1.16
CA SER A 249 -16.30 19.16 0.81
C SER A 249 -16.34 19.62 -0.66
N SER A 250 -15.21 19.97 -1.26
CA SER A 250 -15.15 20.45 -2.65
C SER A 250 -15.23 19.34 -3.71
N GLU A 251 -14.77 18.14 -3.38
CA GLU A 251 -14.60 17.03 -4.33
C GLU A 251 -15.85 16.13 -4.46
N ASN A 252 -16.98 16.46 -3.79
CA ASN A 252 -18.19 15.63 -3.75
C ASN A 252 -17.88 14.15 -3.43
N LEU A 253 -16.95 13.90 -2.50
CA LEU A 253 -16.56 12.56 -2.13
C LEU A 253 -17.77 11.80 -1.57
N VAL A 254 -18.00 10.59 -2.08
CA VAL A 254 -19.11 9.75 -1.63
C VAL A 254 -18.82 9.24 -0.22
N ASN A 255 -19.79 9.39 0.68
CA ASN A 255 -19.72 8.87 2.05
C ASN A 255 -19.18 7.41 2.07
N GLY A 256 -18.14 7.19 2.86
CA GLY A 256 -17.57 5.86 3.11
C GLY A 256 -16.40 5.41 2.24
N SER A 257 -15.88 6.28 1.37
CA SER A 257 -14.62 6.01 0.68
C SER A 257 -13.39 6.38 1.53
N MET A 258 -12.43 5.46 1.63
CA MET A 258 -11.08 5.75 2.13
C MET A 258 -10.39 6.75 1.19
N ILE A 259 -9.93 7.87 1.74
CA ILE A 259 -9.24 8.91 0.97
C ILE A 259 -7.75 8.61 0.94
N HIS A 260 -7.15 8.77 -0.23
CA HIS A 260 -5.71 8.65 -0.48
C HIS A 260 -5.30 9.65 -1.57
N PHE A 261 -4.03 10.03 -1.60
CA PHE A 261 -3.45 10.85 -2.68
C PHE A 261 -2.46 9.98 -3.45
N ALA A 262 -2.87 9.59 -4.68
CA ALA A 262 -2.03 8.76 -5.56
C ALA A 262 -0.78 9.51 -6.03
N ASN A 263 -0.88 10.82 -6.20
CA ASN A 263 0.23 11.70 -6.53
C ASN A 263 0.54 12.62 -5.34
N LYS A 264 1.72 13.25 -5.36
CA LYS A 264 2.05 14.31 -4.41
C LYS A 264 1.04 15.46 -4.55
N THR A 265 0.11 15.54 -3.59
CA THR A 265 -0.93 16.56 -3.51
C THR A 265 -0.57 17.49 -2.38
N SER A 266 -0.32 18.77 -2.68
CA SER A 266 -0.04 19.77 -1.66
C SER A 266 -1.24 20.64 -1.36
N LEU A 267 -1.63 20.62 -0.08
CA LEU A 267 -2.69 21.46 0.44
C LEU A 267 -2.15 22.82 0.86
N HIS A 268 -2.89 23.88 0.56
CA HIS A 268 -2.57 25.19 1.11
C HIS A 268 -2.95 25.22 2.58
N VAL A 269 -1.94 25.17 3.46
CA VAL A 269 -2.13 25.10 4.90
C VAL A 269 -1.62 26.37 5.56
N THR A 270 -2.46 26.93 6.43
CA THR A 270 -2.12 28.03 7.33
C THR A 270 -2.39 27.59 8.76
N LYS A 271 -1.53 28.01 9.70
CA LYS A 271 -1.77 27.82 11.13
C LYS A 271 -3.16 28.33 11.52
N CYS A 272 -3.87 27.59 12.35
CA CYS A 272 -5.18 28.01 12.85
C CYS A 272 -5.47 27.40 14.22
N THR A 273 -6.57 27.83 14.82
CA THR A 273 -7.05 27.34 16.12
C THR A 273 -7.96 26.12 15.97
N LEU A 274 -8.31 25.49 17.09
CA LEU A 274 -9.33 24.44 17.15
C LEU A 274 -10.73 24.95 16.74
N GLU A 275 -11.03 26.21 17.03
CA GLU A 275 -12.31 26.84 16.68
C GLU A 275 -12.46 26.97 15.16
N ASP A 276 -11.41 27.42 14.46
CA ASP A 276 -11.38 27.50 12.98
C ASP A 276 -11.67 26.15 12.30
N VAL A 277 -11.19 25.05 12.90
CA VAL A 277 -11.45 23.69 12.42
C VAL A 277 -12.92 23.35 12.62
N ARG A 278 -13.47 23.62 13.80
CA ARG A 278 -14.88 23.34 14.15
C ARG A 278 -15.86 24.11 13.28
N GLU A 279 -15.58 25.39 12.99
CA GLU A 279 -16.39 26.20 12.08
C GLU A 279 -16.43 25.64 10.65
N THR A 280 -15.38 24.92 10.23
CA THR A 280 -15.33 24.31 8.89
C THR A 280 -16.23 23.07 8.79
N ILE A 281 -16.64 22.49 9.93
CA ILE A 281 -17.52 21.32 10.03
C ILE A 281 -19.00 21.72 10.25
N ALA A 282 -19.24 22.96 10.70
CA ALA A 282 -20.57 23.50 10.99
C ALA A 282 -21.32 23.94 9.73
#